data_AF-A0A662QMV2-F1
#
_entry.id   AF-A0A662QMV2-F1
#
_cell.length_a   1.000
_cell.length_b   1.000
_cell.length_c   1.000
_cell.angle_alpha   90.00
_cell.angle_beta   90.00
_cell.angle_gamma   90.00
#
_symmetry.space_group_name_H-M   'P 1'
#
loop_
_entity.id
_entity.type
_entity.pdbx_description
1 polymer ?
#
loop_
_entity_poly.entity_id
_entity_poly.type
_entity_poly.pdbx_seq_one_letter_code
_entity_poly.pdbx_strand_id
1 'polypeptide(L)'
;MSNVKALIRVLTGCDIQCRHCYMSSDSFKNEQFTYSGLETVVDKLTDYGVEVIVFTGGQPTLIGTELIDIIGYTSEKREETGYPAVIEITTNSGIGKNKATANYWLSNFAEAGLDRVRLSVDEYHREFLPEEFEERIIDTAELYNVAIKLMDVAGVEKQIDTNIDTETRKTFALRPGGRAFSDDLA
;
A
#
# COMPACT_ATOMS: atom_id res chain seq x y z
N MET A 1 -24.71 9.86 0.31
CA MET A 1 -23.88 9.68 1.51
C MET A 1 -22.56 10.37 1.23
N SER A 2 -21.99 11.07 2.21
CA SER A 2 -20.70 11.74 2.04
C SER A 2 -19.59 10.69 2.12
N ASN A 3 -18.85 10.47 1.03
CA ASN A 3 -17.74 9.54 1.01
C ASN A 3 -16.61 10.05 1.91
N VAL A 4 -16.54 9.58 3.15
CA VAL A 4 -15.50 9.98 4.10
C VAL A 4 -14.24 9.15 3.87
N LYS A 5 -13.13 9.82 3.58
CA LYS A 5 -11.80 9.22 3.44
C LYS A 5 -10.92 9.67 4.60
N ALA A 6 -10.26 8.73 5.26
CA ALA A 6 -9.26 9.00 6.29
C ALA A 6 -7.86 8.59 5.82
N LEU A 7 -6.87 9.40 6.19
CA LEU A 7 -5.46 9.10 5.94
C LEU A 7 -4.77 8.85 7.28
N ILE A 8 -4.17 7.68 7.44
CA ILE A 8 -3.41 7.29 8.63
C ILE A 8 -1.93 7.44 8.32
N ARG A 9 -1.28 8.43 8.94
CA ARG A 9 0.18 8.59 8.89
C ARG A 9 0.82 7.56 9.82
N VAL A 10 1.24 6.43 9.29
CA VAL A 10 1.77 5.31 10.09
C VAL A 10 3.20 5.55 10.59
N LEU A 11 3.99 6.30 9.84
CA LEU A 11 5.34 6.75 10.23
C LEU A 11 5.70 8.12 9.64
N THR A 12 6.73 8.73 10.18
CA THR A 12 7.33 9.97 9.67
C THR A 12 8.57 9.75 8.80
N GLY A 13 9.23 8.59 8.88
CA GLY A 13 10.46 8.28 8.14
C GLY A 13 10.24 7.95 6.66
N CYS A 14 11.18 8.32 5.80
CA CYS A 14 11.20 8.01 4.37
C CYS A 14 12.61 7.61 3.91
N ASP A 15 12.71 6.75 2.91
CA ASP A 15 13.97 6.31 2.29
C ASP A 15 14.47 7.27 1.20
N ILE A 16 13.69 8.30 0.85
CA ILE A 16 14.07 9.37 -0.07
C ILE A 16 13.77 10.75 0.54
N GLN A 17 14.36 11.80 -0.03
CA GLN A 17 14.20 13.20 0.41
C GLN A 17 13.74 14.09 -0.76
N CYS A 18 12.54 13.82 -1.29
CA CYS A 18 11.98 14.59 -2.41
C CYS A 18 11.76 16.06 -2.01
N ARG A 19 12.06 17.00 -2.92
CA ARG A 19 12.11 18.44 -2.63
C ARG A 19 10.79 19.03 -2.15
N HIS A 20 9.67 18.50 -2.65
CA HIS A 20 8.32 18.97 -2.34
C HIS A 20 7.59 18.05 -1.32
N CYS A 21 8.33 17.35 -0.45
CA CYS A 21 7.70 16.45 0.52
C CYS A 21 6.73 17.20 1.45
N TYR A 22 5.42 17.10 1.18
CA TYR A 22 4.38 17.73 2.01
C TYR A 22 4.36 17.21 3.46
N MET A 23 4.92 16.02 3.69
CA MET A 23 4.98 15.38 5.01
C MET A 23 6.24 15.74 5.80
N SER A 24 7.15 16.50 5.17
CA SER A 24 8.49 16.81 5.67
C SER A 24 9.20 15.55 6.17
N SER A 25 9.08 14.46 5.42
CA SER A 25 9.64 13.16 5.78
C SER A 25 11.07 13.00 5.24
N ASP A 26 11.91 12.34 6.01
CA ASP A 26 13.31 12.08 5.67
C ASP A 26 13.82 10.82 6.40
N SER A 27 15.05 10.42 6.10
CA SER A 27 15.70 9.22 6.67
C SER A 27 16.14 9.37 8.12
N PHE A 28 16.09 10.56 8.70
CA PHE A 28 16.43 10.80 10.11
C PHE A 28 15.22 10.71 11.04
N LYS A 29 14.01 10.69 10.48
CA LYS A 29 12.76 10.57 11.23
C LYS A 29 12.35 9.11 11.39
N ASN A 30 11.86 8.77 12.58
CA ASN A 30 11.45 7.39 12.92
C ASN A 30 10.24 7.35 13.86
N GLU A 31 9.48 8.45 13.98
CA GLU A 31 8.25 8.45 14.75
C GLU A 31 7.24 7.56 14.03
N GLN A 32 6.80 6.51 14.71
CA GLN A 32 5.91 5.48 14.20
C GLN A 32 4.83 5.21 15.25
N PHE A 33 3.62 4.89 14.81
CA PHE A 33 2.63 4.33 15.71
C PHE A 33 3.09 2.97 16.26
N THR A 34 2.71 2.66 17.49
CA THR A 34 2.71 1.26 17.93
C THR A 34 1.63 0.50 17.16
N TYR A 35 1.83 -0.80 16.94
CA TYR A 35 0.82 -1.64 16.29
C TYR A 35 -0.55 -1.54 16.97
N SER A 36 -0.61 -1.66 18.30
CA SER A 36 -1.85 -1.49 19.08
C SER A 36 -2.48 -0.10 18.97
N GLY A 37 -1.65 0.92 18.74
CA GLY A 37 -2.10 2.27 18.46
C GLY A 37 -2.79 2.37 17.10
N LEU A 38 -2.27 1.67 16.09
CA LEU A 38 -2.91 1.57 14.78
C LEU A 38 -4.24 0.82 14.85
N GLU A 39 -4.29 -0.32 15.56
CA GLU A 39 -5.54 -1.07 15.78
C GLU A 39 -6.62 -0.15 16.38
N THR A 40 -6.26 0.59 17.42
CA THR A 40 -7.17 1.54 18.08
C THR A 40 -7.66 2.64 17.13
N VAL A 41 -6.81 3.10 16.20
CA VAL A 41 -7.20 4.10 15.19
C VAL A 41 -8.14 3.48 14.17
N VAL A 42 -7.83 2.28 13.66
CA VAL A 42 -8.67 1.55 12.71
C VAL A 42 -10.05 1.30 13.30
N ASP A 43 -10.14 0.78 14.52
CA ASP A 43 -11.40 0.56 15.23
C ASP A 43 -12.27 1.82 15.26
N LYS A 44 -11.68 2.96 15.63
CA LYS A 44 -12.41 4.24 15.68
C LYS A 44 -12.91 4.68 14.31
N LEU A 45 -12.09 4.54 13.27
CA LEU A 45 -12.48 4.95 11.91
C LEU A 45 -13.59 4.05 11.37
N THR A 46 -13.52 2.75 11.66
CA THR A 46 -14.58 1.78 11.36
C THR A 46 -15.87 2.12 12.09
N ASP A 47 -15.81 2.40 13.40
CA ASP A 47 -16.99 2.81 14.20
C ASP A 47 -17.62 4.11 13.70
N TYR A 48 -16.82 5.01 13.12
CA TYR A 48 -17.29 6.25 12.49
C TYR A 48 -17.86 6.06 11.08
N GLY A 49 -17.82 4.84 10.52
CA GLY A 49 -18.31 4.55 9.17
C GLY A 49 -17.46 5.21 8.08
N VAL A 50 -16.15 5.33 8.30
CA VAL A 50 -15.22 5.84 7.28
C VAL A 50 -15.20 4.86 6.11
N GLU A 51 -15.49 5.34 4.90
CA GLU A 51 -15.61 4.49 3.71
C GLU A 51 -14.26 4.08 3.14
N VAL A 52 -13.25 4.96 3.25
CA VAL A 52 -11.91 4.69 2.71
C VAL A 52 -10.84 4.98 3.75
N ILE A 53 -10.05 3.98 4.09
CA ILE A 53 -8.84 4.15 4.89
C ILE A 53 -7.62 4.09 3.97
N VAL A 54 -6.75 5.10 4.08
CA VAL A 54 -5.48 5.16 3.34
C VAL A 54 -4.32 5.14 4.33
N PHE A 55 -3.50 4.10 4.28
CA PHE A 55 -2.23 4.06 4.99
C PHE A 55 -1.19 4.91 4.22
N THR A 56 -0.58 5.86 4.91
CA THR A 56 0.38 6.81 4.35
C THR A 56 1.45 7.17 5.38
N GLY A 57 2.39 8.04 5.05
CA GLY A 57 3.56 8.26 5.89
C GLY A 57 4.67 8.96 5.12
N GLY A 58 5.89 8.86 5.61
CA GLY A 58 7.02 8.99 4.70
C GLY A 58 6.99 7.84 3.70
N GLN A 59 7.68 6.74 3.99
CA GLN A 59 7.58 5.51 3.20
C GLN A 59 6.99 4.37 4.04
N PRO A 60 5.66 4.09 3.93
CA PRO A 60 4.98 3.12 4.78
C PRO A 60 5.62 1.74 4.83
N THR A 61 6.20 1.28 3.72
CA THR A 61 6.81 -0.06 3.65
C THR A 61 8.06 -0.22 4.52
N LEU A 62 8.59 0.87 5.09
CA LEU A 62 9.67 0.80 6.08
C LEU A 62 9.21 0.17 7.42
N ILE A 63 7.90 0.13 7.68
CA ILE A 63 7.31 -0.58 8.84
C ILE A 63 7.42 -2.10 8.69
N GLY A 64 7.65 -2.62 7.48
CA GLY A 64 7.81 -4.06 7.27
C GLY A 64 6.50 -4.84 7.41
N THR A 65 6.54 -6.00 8.06
CA THR A 65 5.39 -6.91 8.16
C THR A 65 4.23 -6.35 8.96
N GLU A 66 4.48 -5.47 9.95
CA GLU A 66 3.42 -4.81 10.71
C GLU A 66 2.48 -3.98 9.81
N LEU A 67 2.95 -3.50 8.65
CA LEU A 67 2.10 -2.84 7.66
C LEU A 67 1.13 -3.83 6.99
N ILE A 68 1.61 -5.05 6.68
CA ILE A 68 0.79 -6.10 6.10
C ILE A 68 -0.26 -6.55 7.14
N ASP A 69 0.18 -6.74 8.38
CA ASP A 69 -0.67 -7.16 9.49
C ASP A 69 -1.82 -6.16 9.74
N ILE A 70 -1.53 -4.84 9.75
CA ILE A 70 -2.57 -3.84 9.97
C ILE A 70 -3.54 -3.70 8.78
N ILE A 71 -3.08 -3.94 7.55
CA ILE A 71 -3.97 -4.02 6.37
C ILE A 71 -4.91 -5.23 6.53
N GLY A 72 -4.37 -6.38 6.94
CA GLY A 72 -5.13 -7.60 7.24
C GLY A 72 -6.18 -7.36 8.30
N TYR A 73 -5.79 -6.79 9.44
CA TYR A 73 -6.71 -6.39 10.51
C TYR A 73 -7.81 -5.45 10.04
N THR A 74 -7.48 -4.47 9.18
CA THR A 74 -8.47 -3.56 8.60
C THR A 74 -9.44 -4.28 7.66
N SER A 75 -8.96 -5.29 6.93
CA SER A 75 -9.83 -6.14 6.09
C SER A 75 -10.77 -7.00 6.95
N GLU A 76 -10.30 -7.55 8.07
CA GLU A 76 -11.13 -8.28 9.02
C GLU A 76 -12.26 -7.37 9.55
N LYS A 77 -11.94 -6.12 9.93
CA LYS A 77 -12.95 -5.13 10.35
C LYS A 77 -13.97 -4.82 9.26
N ARG A 78 -13.53 -4.73 8.01
CA ARG A 78 -14.43 -4.57 6.85
C ARG A 78 -15.38 -5.76 6.71
N GLU A 79 -14.91 -6.99 6.89
CA GLU A 79 -15.76 -8.18 6.81
C GLU A 79 -16.78 -8.23 7.95
N GLU A 80 -16.39 -7.83 9.16
CA GLU A 80 -17.25 -7.80 10.35
C GLU A 80 -18.32 -6.70 10.29
N THR A 81 -17.97 -5.52 9.79
CA THR A 81 -18.78 -4.30 9.97
C THR A 81 -19.27 -3.67 8.66
N GLY A 82 -18.67 -4.06 7.53
CA GLY A 82 -18.83 -3.37 6.24
C GLY A 82 -17.93 -2.15 6.05
N TYR A 83 -17.12 -1.76 7.05
CA TYR A 83 -16.24 -0.59 7.01
C TYR A 83 -14.77 -0.90 7.38
N PRO A 84 -13.80 -0.23 6.74
CA PRO A 84 -13.97 0.63 5.58
C PRO A 84 -14.36 -0.16 4.34
N ALA A 85 -15.05 0.45 3.38
CA ALA A 85 -15.39 -0.20 2.11
C ALA A 85 -14.14 -0.41 1.23
N VAL A 86 -13.14 0.49 1.34
CA VAL A 86 -11.91 0.46 0.54
C VAL A 86 -10.69 0.67 1.44
N ILE A 87 -9.67 -0.16 1.23
CA ILE A 87 -8.36 -0.06 1.90
C ILE A 87 -7.31 0.30 0.87
N GLU A 88 -6.59 1.41 1.08
CA GLU A 88 -5.57 1.90 0.18
C GLU A 88 -4.24 2.14 0.91
N ILE A 89 -3.14 2.17 0.15
CA ILE A 89 -1.83 2.64 0.61
C ILE A 89 -1.35 3.75 -0.30
N THR A 90 -0.62 4.74 0.23
CA THR A 90 0.16 5.69 -0.58
C THR A 90 1.64 5.45 -0.34
N THR A 91 2.39 5.17 -1.41
CA THR A 91 3.80 4.76 -1.36
C THR A 91 4.60 5.40 -2.50
N ASN A 92 5.90 5.55 -2.30
CA ASN A 92 6.84 5.78 -3.41
C ASN A 92 7.09 4.47 -4.20
N SER A 93 7.84 4.56 -5.30
CA SER A 93 8.14 3.43 -6.19
C SER A 93 9.26 2.50 -5.70
N GLY A 94 9.78 2.66 -4.48
CA GLY A 94 10.86 1.84 -3.92
C GLY A 94 10.52 0.35 -3.80
N ILE A 95 9.23 0.01 -3.62
CA ILE A 95 8.75 -1.39 -3.65
C ILE A 95 9.00 -2.05 -5.02
N GLY A 96 9.10 -1.23 -6.06
CA GLY A 96 9.34 -1.63 -7.42
C GLY A 96 10.80 -1.88 -7.74
N LYS A 97 11.78 -1.68 -6.83
CA LYS A 97 13.22 -1.69 -7.17
C LYS A 97 13.75 -2.93 -7.93
N ASN A 98 13.10 -4.07 -7.77
CA ASN A 98 13.34 -5.28 -8.54
C ASN A 98 12.10 -6.17 -8.52
N LYS A 99 12.07 -7.20 -9.37
CA LYS A 99 10.93 -8.12 -9.49
C LYS A 99 10.59 -8.81 -8.17
N ALA A 100 11.59 -9.26 -7.40
CA ALA A 100 11.36 -9.97 -6.15
C ALA A 100 10.66 -9.07 -5.11
N THR A 101 11.08 -7.81 -5.00
CA THR A 101 10.50 -6.84 -4.06
C THR A 101 9.09 -6.44 -4.48
N ALA A 102 8.86 -6.23 -5.77
CA ALA A 102 7.53 -5.90 -6.30
C ALA A 102 6.55 -7.05 -6.05
N ASN A 103 6.94 -8.29 -6.35
CA ASN A 103 6.12 -9.47 -6.09
C ASN A 103 5.84 -9.63 -4.59
N TYR A 104 6.86 -9.52 -3.74
CA TYR A 104 6.70 -9.62 -2.29
C TYR A 104 5.63 -8.65 -1.77
N TRP A 105 5.75 -7.36 -2.06
CA TRP A 105 4.80 -6.38 -1.53
C TRP A 105 3.40 -6.56 -2.11
N LEU A 106 3.27 -6.69 -3.43
CA LEU A 106 1.96 -6.75 -4.07
C LEU A 106 1.21 -8.04 -3.77
N SER A 107 1.91 -9.18 -3.63
CA SER A 107 1.26 -10.43 -3.22
C SER A 107 0.75 -10.34 -1.78
N ASN A 108 1.59 -9.85 -0.85
CA ASN A 108 1.20 -9.73 0.56
C ASN A 108 0.09 -8.69 0.75
N PHE A 109 0.12 -7.58 0.01
CA PHE A 109 -0.96 -6.60 0.03
C PHE A 109 -2.28 -7.19 -0.49
N ALA A 110 -2.24 -7.95 -1.59
CA ALA A 110 -3.43 -8.60 -2.11
C ALA A 110 -4.00 -9.63 -1.12
N GLU A 111 -3.13 -10.47 -0.53
CA GLU A 111 -3.51 -11.46 0.47
C GLU A 111 -4.09 -10.83 1.75
N ALA A 112 -3.54 -9.68 2.18
CA ALA A 112 -4.05 -8.91 3.32
C ALA A 112 -5.36 -8.15 3.02
N GLY A 113 -5.85 -8.16 1.78
CA GLY A 113 -7.11 -7.52 1.40
C GLY A 113 -7.00 -6.04 1.02
N LEU A 114 -5.81 -5.55 0.65
CA LEU A 114 -5.63 -4.22 0.09
C LEU A 114 -6.33 -4.10 -1.28
N ASP A 115 -7.07 -3.01 -1.49
CA ASP A 115 -7.76 -2.77 -2.76
C ASP A 115 -6.90 -1.97 -3.75
N ARG A 116 -6.14 -0.98 -3.26
CA ARG A 116 -5.44 -0.04 -4.12
C ARG A 116 -4.09 0.43 -3.60
N VAL A 117 -3.10 0.47 -4.49
CA VAL A 117 -1.84 1.19 -4.29
C VAL A 117 -1.91 2.54 -4.99
N ARG A 118 -1.72 3.61 -4.22
CA ARG A 118 -1.54 4.98 -4.71
C ARG A 118 -0.03 5.24 -4.84
N LEU A 119 0.44 5.37 -6.06
CA LEU A 119 1.85 5.47 -6.37
C LEU A 119 2.23 6.92 -6.68
N SER A 120 3.17 7.48 -5.92
CA SER A 120 3.74 8.79 -6.22
C SER A 120 4.70 8.69 -7.41
N VAL A 121 4.39 9.40 -8.50
CA VAL A 121 5.11 9.32 -9.79
C VAL A 121 5.63 10.67 -10.30
N ASP A 122 5.65 11.69 -9.44
CA ASP A 122 6.11 13.03 -9.84
C ASP A 122 7.63 13.11 -10.07
N GLU A 123 8.04 14.18 -10.74
CA GLU A 123 9.44 14.46 -11.07
C GLU A 123 10.37 14.47 -9.84
N TYR A 124 9.87 14.88 -8.66
CA TYR A 124 10.69 14.99 -7.44
C TYR A 124 10.97 13.62 -6.81
N HIS A 125 10.05 12.65 -6.96
CA HIS A 125 10.31 11.26 -6.60
C HIS A 125 11.29 10.61 -7.59
N ARG A 126 11.17 10.95 -8.88
CA ARG A 126 12.02 10.43 -9.96
C ARG A 126 13.48 10.89 -9.90
N GLU A 127 13.78 11.94 -9.14
CA GLU A 127 15.17 12.29 -8.76
C GLU A 127 15.89 11.17 -8.00
N PHE A 128 15.14 10.30 -7.30
CA PHE A 128 15.67 9.23 -6.46
C PHE A 128 15.30 7.83 -6.95
N LEU A 129 14.13 7.69 -7.57
CA LEU A 129 13.55 6.40 -7.96
C LEU A 129 13.21 6.39 -9.45
N PRO A 130 13.91 5.62 -10.28
CA PRO A 130 13.68 5.64 -11.72
C PRO A 130 12.25 5.20 -12.11
N GLU A 131 11.74 5.74 -13.22
CA GLU A 131 10.40 5.42 -13.75
C GLU A 131 10.20 3.91 -14.00
N GLU A 132 11.27 3.17 -14.31
CA GLU A 132 11.23 1.71 -14.49
C GLU A 132 10.74 0.96 -13.22
N PHE A 133 10.83 1.58 -12.03
CA PHE A 133 10.30 1.00 -10.81
C PHE A 133 8.77 1.10 -10.79
N GLU A 134 8.22 2.19 -11.33
CA GLU A 134 6.78 2.41 -11.45
C GLU A 134 6.16 1.43 -12.45
N GLU A 135 6.78 1.29 -13.63
CA GLU A 135 6.36 0.31 -14.66
C GLU A 135 6.31 -1.11 -14.07
N ARG A 136 7.36 -1.48 -13.34
CA ARG A 136 7.43 -2.80 -12.69
C ARG A 136 6.32 -3.02 -11.66
N ILE A 137 5.94 -1.99 -10.92
CA ILE A 137 4.82 -2.05 -9.96
C ILE A 137 3.51 -2.28 -10.72
N ILE A 138 3.29 -1.53 -11.81
CA ILE A 138 2.08 -1.64 -12.62
C ILE A 138 1.96 -3.06 -13.21
N ASP A 139 3.01 -3.54 -13.86
CA ASP A 139 3.05 -4.90 -14.44
C ASP A 139 2.80 -5.99 -13.39
N THR A 140 3.38 -5.83 -12.20
CA THR A 140 3.23 -6.82 -11.13
C THR A 140 1.84 -6.75 -10.48
N ALA A 141 1.24 -5.56 -10.39
CA ALA A 141 -0.07 -5.38 -9.77
C ALA A 141 -1.20 -6.05 -10.55
N GLU A 142 -1.06 -6.14 -11.88
CA GLU A 142 -1.95 -6.92 -12.75
C GLU A 142 -1.99 -8.39 -12.34
N LEU A 143 -0.85 -8.99 -11.94
CA LEU A 143 -0.77 -10.39 -11.54
C LEU A 143 -1.57 -10.70 -10.27
N TYR A 144 -1.67 -9.72 -9.37
CA TYR A 144 -2.27 -9.88 -8.04
C TYR A 144 -3.63 -9.19 -7.88
N ASN A 145 -4.16 -8.61 -8.97
CA ASN A 145 -5.44 -7.90 -8.97
C ASN A 145 -5.54 -6.78 -7.93
N VAL A 146 -4.44 -6.02 -7.79
CA VAL A 146 -4.35 -4.81 -6.95
C VAL A 146 -4.52 -3.61 -7.86
N ALA A 147 -5.48 -2.74 -7.60
CA ALA A 147 -5.67 -1.55 -8.42
C ALA A 147 -4.54 -0.54 -8.17
N ILE A 148 -4.13 0.19 -9.22
CA ILE A 148 -3.11 1.24 -9.12
C ILE A 148 -3.74 2.60 -9.35
N LYS A 149 -3.36 3.59 -8.54
CA LYS A 149 -3.67 5.00 -8.77
C LYS A 149 -2.38 5.81 -8.79
N LEU A 150 -2.03 6.34 -9.95
CA LEU A 150 -0.88 7.21 -10.11
C LEU A 150 -1.22 8.59 -9.55
N MET A 151 -0.28 9.14 -8.77
CA MET A 151 -0.39 10.40 -8.06
C MET A 151 0.75 11.31 -8.49
N ASP A 152 0.41 12.41 -9.17
CA ASP A 152 1.36 13.47 -9.51
C ASP A 152 1.14 14.70 -8.61
N VAL A 153 2.22 15.41 -8.28
CA VAL A 153 2.22 16.61 -7.45
C VAL A 153 1.38 17.77 -8.03
N ALA A 154 1.21 17.81 -9.36
CA ALA A 154 0.31 18.74 -10.04
C ALA A 154 -1.19 18.42 -9.80
N GLY A 155 -1.50 17.37 -9.03
CA GLY A 155 -2.86 16.91 -8.78
C GLY A 155 -3.44 16.09 -9.93
N VAL A 156 -2.62 15.66 -10.88
CA VAL A 156 -3.03 14.74 -11.95
C VAL A 156 -3.08 13.34 -11.37
N GLU A 157 -4.27 12.75 -11.37
CA GLU A 157 -4.50 11.39 -10.90
C GLU A 157 -4.93 10.51 -12.08
N LYS A 158 -4.31 9.33 -12.23
CA LYS A 158 -4.72 8.31 -13.20
C LYS A 158 -4.99 7.00 -12.49
N GLN A 159 -6.18 6.44 -12.67
CA GLN A 159 -6.54 5.12 -12.12
C GLN A 159 -6.33 4.04 -13.18
N ILE A 160 -5.75 2.93 -12.75
CA ILE A 160 -5.55 1.70 -13.52
C ILE A 160 -6.26 0.61 -12.73
N ASP A 161 -7.42 0.20 -13.25
CA ASP A 161 -8.20 -0.89 -12.67
C ASP A 161 -7.68 -2.23 -13.18
N THR A 162 -7.47 -3.18 -12.27
CA THR A 162 -7.13 -4.55 -12.61
C THR A 162 -8.41 -5.35 -12.79
N ASN A 163 -8.50 -6.09 -13.91
CA ASN A 163 -9.70 -6.83 -14.31
C ASN A 163 -9.50 -8.33 -14.13
N ILE A 164 -9.35 -8.78 -12.89
CA ILE A 164 -9.43 -10.22 -12.57
C ILE A 164 -10.62 -10.43 -11.62
N ASP A 165 -11.54 -11.31 -12.01
CA ASP A 165 -12.75 -11.67 -11.26
C ASP A 165 -12.45 -11.96 -9.77
N THR A 166 -13.31 -11.51 -8.87
CA THR A 166 -13.42 -11.85 -7.45
C THR A 166 -13.21 -13.33 -7.12
N GLU A 167 -13.66 -14.27 -7.97
CA GLU A 167 -13.37 -15.72 -7.80
C GLU A 167 -11.87 -16.04 -7.87
N THR A 168 -11.10 -15.25 -8.61
CA THR A 168 -9.65 -15.43 -8.78
C THR A 168 -8.86 -14.93 -7.56
N ARG A 169 -9.37 -13.92 -6.83
CA ARG A 169 -8.78 -13.48 -5.55
C ARG A 169 -8.69 -14.65 -4.55
N LYS A 170 -9.69 -15.53 -4.52
CA LYS A 170 -9.70 -16.72 -3.64
C LYS A 170 -8.68 -17.78 -4.06
N THR A 171 -8.43 -17.96 -5.35
CA THR A 171 -7.48 -19.00 -5.82
C THR A 171 -6.01 -18.65 -5.54
N PHE A 172 -5.66 -17.37 -5.43
CA PHE A 172 -4.33 -16.94 -4.97
C PHE A 172 -4.18 -17.01 -3.44
N ALA A 173 -5.22 -16.61 -2.68
CA ALA A 173 -5.24 -16.74 -1.21
C ALA A 173 -5.24 -18.20 -0.71
N LEU A 174 -5.57 -19.17 -1.57
CA LEU A 174 -5.64 -20.60 -1.25
C LEU A 174 -4.34 -21.38 -1.50
N ARG A 175 -3.18 -20.72 -1.67
CA ARG A 175 -1.88 -21.42 -1.59
C ARG A 175 -1.31 -21.31 -0.17
N PRO A 176 -1.49 -22.31 0.70
CA PRO A 176 -0.84 -22.31 1.99
C PRO A 176 0.64 -22.63 1.75
N GLY A 177 1.51 -21.64 1.93
CA GLY A 177 2.93 -21.87 1.67
C GLY A 177 3.80 -20.64 1.78
N GLY A 178 3.81 -20.00 2.95
CA GLY A 178 5.03 -19.31 3.39
C GLY A 178 6.19 -20.31 3.41
N ARG A 179 6.96 -20.35 2.32
CA ARG A 179 8.31 -20.91 2.27
C ARG A 179 9.10 -20.16 1.21
N ALA A 180 10.30 -19.76 1.60
CA ALA A 180 11.23 -18.95 0.83
C ALA A 180 11.35 -19.42 -0.63
N PHE A 181 11.33 -18.46 -1.56
CA PHE A 181 11.97 -18.65 -2.85
C PHE A 181 13.49 -18.71 -2.63
N SER A 182 13.97 -19.87 -2.17
CA SER A 182 15.35 -20.31 -2.37
C SER A 182 15.36 -21.17 -3.63
N ASP A 183 16.27 -20.80 -4.53
CA ASP A 183 16.84 -21.64 -5.58
C ASP A 183 15.85 -22.19 -6.61
N ASP A 184 15.68 -21.41 -7.69
CA ASP A 184 15.71 -21.91 -9.08
C ASP A 184 15.51 -20.75 -10.06
N LEU A 185 16.60 -20.03 -10.34
CA LEU A 185 16.77 -19.31 -11.60
C LEU A 185 18.24 -19.48 -12.02
N ALA A 186 18.44 -20.47 -12.89
CA ALA A 186 19.57 -20.48 -13.82
C ALA A 186 19.47 -19.30 -14.80
#